data_AF-A0A8G1UGL1-F1
#
_entry.id   AF-A0A8G1UGL1-F1
#
_cell.length_a   1.000
_cell.length_b   1.000
_cell.length_c   1.000
_cell.angle_alpha   90.00
_cell.angle_beta   90.00
_cell.angle_gamma   90.00
#
_symmetry.space_group_name_H-M   'P 1'
#
loop_
_entity.id
_entity.type
_entity.pdbx_description
1 polymer ?
#
loop_
_entity_poly.entity_id
_entity_poly.type
_entity_poly.pdbx_seq_one_letter_code
_entity_poly.pdbx_strand_id
1 'polypeptide(L)'
;MRCRYCGRLSAERLGDIAFGCRCGANPSRAKQTSHAPGEKRRELLKNSGLPVLGWWHHEANGTAQWETATVTAVREVAWRCPDCGLRFTARVSHMLHARQCPACEPRHRAERDATLERLRITPVAELPELLEAWADDEDPRTVFVAGDGGLRRFRCPRGHHPWVSPLRYLHSGCPSCRSLKTSADRQEAEAASGVPFRLSPEIAAQWHPTLNGRLSLAKISHGSRRTVWWQDPGCGHAWQDTPAERQKGQRLRCPVCHTILDSLAFHFPRPAAEWSPVNQVSPWHVRPTAQTLFVPAWVCSSDPEHTWQAPLASRSNGSGCPECRERGKSQVKLAHHAAAQHVFGTATSGLTVRHKAFAPRSY
;
A
#
# COMPACT_ATOMS: atom_id res chain seq x y z
N MET A 1 0.89 -20.49 -18.28
CA MET A 1 0.86 -19.90 -16.91
C MET A 1 -0.49 -20.19 -16.26
N ARG A 2 -0.56 -20.39 -14.93
CA ARG A 2 -1.84 -20.61 -14.21
C ARG A 2 -2.45 -19.27 -13.83
N CYS A 3 -3.70 -19.01 -14.23
CA CYS A 3 -4.42 -17.80 -13.84
C CYS A 3 -4.67 -17.80 -12.33
N ARG A 4 -4.24 -16.75 -11.61
CA ARG A 4 -4.45 -16.62 -10.15
C ARG A 4 -5.91 -16.38 -9.73
N TYR A 5 -6.79 -16.06 -10.68
CA TYR A 5 -8.20 -15.75 -10.40
C TYR A 5 -9.12 -16.97 -10.59
N CYS A 6 -8.98 -17.72 -11.68
CA CYS A 6 -9.83 -18.89 -11.98
C CYS A 6 -9.10 -20.24 -11.91
N GLY A 7 -7.79 -20.24 -11.64
CA GLY A 7 -6.99 -21.46 -11.49
C GLY A 7 -6.72 -22.24 -12.78
N ARG A 8 -7.23 -21.80 -13.94
CA ARG A 8 -7.02 -22.46 -15.24
C ARG A 8 -5.56 -22.33 -15.70
N LEU A 9 -4.98 -23.43 -16.15
CA LEU A 9 -3.71 -23.45 -16.87
C LEU A 9 -4.01 -23.05 -18.33
N SER A 10 -3.41 -21.96 -18.82
CA SER A 10 -3.49 -21.65 -20.24
C SER A 10 -2.10 -21.28 -20.77
N ALA A 11 -1.61 -22.15 -21.65
CA ALA A 11 -0.88 -21.84 -22.87
C ALA A 11 -0.70 -23.18 -23.59
N GLU A 12 -1.41 -23.41 -24.69
CA GLU A 12 -1.12 -24.56 -25.57
C GLU A 12 -0.25 -24.14 -26.77
N ARG A 13 -0.18 -22.85 -27.11
CA ARG A 13 0.71 -22.34 -28.18
C ARG A 13 1.31 -20.98 -27.82
N LEU A 14 2.46 -20.65 -28.42
CA LEU A 14 3.21 -19.41 -28.18
C LEU A 14 2.38 -18.12 -28.46
N GLY A 15 1.33 -18.19 -29.29
CA GLY A 15 0.44 -17.06 -29.60
C GLY A 15 -0.55 -16.69 -28.50
N ASP A 16 -0.77 -17.56 -27.51
CA ASP A 16 -1.75 -17.32 -26.42
C ASP A 16 -1.21 -16.40 -25.31
N ILE A 17 0.08 -16.03 -25.38
CA ILE A 17 0.76 -15.21 -24.36
C ILE A 17 0.30 -13.73 -24.45
N ALA A 18 -0.27 -13.30 -25.58
CA ALA A 18 -0.67 -11.91 -25.82
C ALA A 18 -2.08 -11.55 -25.31
N PHE A 19 -2.92 -12.53 -24.95
CA PHE A 19 -4.27 -12.27 -24.45
C PHE A 19 -4.46 -12.89 -23.07
N GLY A 20 -4.55 -12.02 -22.05
CA GLY A 20 -4.82 -12.41 -20.67
C GLY A 20 -6.12 -13.22 -20.51
N CYS A 21 -6.21 -13.96 -19.41
CA CYS A 21 -7.37 -14.80 -19.08
C CYS A 21 -8.68 -14.00 -19.10
N ARG A 22 -9.69 -14.46 -19.88
CA ARG A 22 -10.99 -13.78 -20.09
C ARG A 22 -11.91 -13.72 -18.86
N CYS A 23 -11.47 -14.14 -17.67
CA CYS A 23 -12.29 -14.10 -16.46
C CYS A 23 -12.55 -12.68 -15.92
N GLY A 24 -12.02 -11.64 -16.56
CA GLY A 24 -12.26 -10.23 -16.22
C GLY A 24 -13.63 -9.67 -16.63
N ALA A 25 -14.49 -10.44 -17.31
CA ALA A 25 -15.86 -10.02 -17.59
C ALA A 25 -16.81 -10.38 -16.43
N ASN A 26 -17.05 -9.40 -15.56
CA ASN A 26 -18.16 -9.21 -14.63
C ASN A 26 -19.13 -10.42 -14.40
N PRO A 27 -18.98 -11.22 -13.33
CA PRO A 27 -19.96 -12.23 -12.96
C PRO A 27 -21.05 -11.61 -12.06
N SER A 28 -22.03 -10.93 -12.65
CA SER A 28 -23.28 -10.64 -11.95
C SER A 28 -24.31 -11.72 -12.23
N ARG A 29 -25.04 -12.11 -11.17
CA ARG A 29 -26.24 -12.98 -11.13
C ARG A 29 -26.04 -14.48 -11.35
N ALA A 30 -25.61 -15.16 -10.29
CA ALA A 30 -26.24 -16.42 -9.84
C ALA A 30 -25.67 -16.83 -8.48
N LYS A 31 -26.33 -16.37 -7.40
CA LYS A 31 -26.46 -17.01 -6.07
C LYS A 31 -26.84 -15.96 -5.04
N GLN A 32 -28.11 -15.53 -5.09
CA GLN A 32 -28.80 -15.21 -3.85
C GLN A 32 -29.22 -16.54 -3.24
N THR A 33 -28.54 -16.98 -2.19
CA THR A 33 -29.12 -17.92 -1.23
C THR A 33 -29.03 -17.30 0.14
N SER A 34 -30.16 -17.33 0.81
CA SER A 34 -30.43 -16.83 2.16
C SER A 34 -29.39 -17.36 3.15
N HIS A 35 -28.86 -16.47 4.01
CA HIS A 35 -28.20 -16.89 5.24
C HIS A 35 -29.11 -16.57 6.41
N ALA A 36 -29.40 -17.60 7.20
CA ALA A 36 -30.05 -17.48 8.50
C ALA A 36 -29.20 -16.61 9.45
N PRO A 37 -29.82 -15.87 10.38
CA PRO A 37 -29.12 -14.93 11.23
C PRO A 37 -28.29 -15.67 12.29
N GLY A 38 -26.98 -15.74 12.09
CA GLY A 38 -26.03 -16.12 13.15
C GLY A 38 -25.95 -15.02 14.21
N GLU A 39 -26.07 -15.41 15.47
CA GLU A 39 -26.08 -14.54 16.64
C GLU A 39 -24.77 -13.70 16.71
N LYS A 40 -24.89 -12.38 16.59
CA LYS A 40 -23.75 -11.44 16.58
C LYS A 40 -23.10 -11.38 17.96
N ARG A 41 -22.13 -12.25 18.24
CA ARG A 41 -21.30 -12.15 19.46
C ARG A 41 -20.52 -10.83 19.46
N ARG A 42 -20.87 -9.94 20.39
CA ARG A 42 -20.29 -8.60 20.52
C ARG A 42 -18.86 -8.68 21.05
N GLU A 43 -17.95 -7.91 20.48
CA GLU A 43 -16.57 -7.85 20.92
C GLU A 43 -16.40 -6.95 22.14
N LEU A 44 -15.95 -7.52 23.25
CA LEU A 44 -15.73 -6.81 24.50
C LEU A 44 -14.37 -6.10 24.53
N LEU A 45 -14.36 -4.86 25.03
CA LEU A 45 -13.20 -4.00 25.19
C LEU A 45 -12.10 -4.71 25.98
N LYS A 46 -12.44 -5.32 27.12
CA LYS A 46 -11.48 -5.96 28.03
C LYS A 46 -10.65 -7.09 27.43
N ASN A 47 -11.09 -7.73 26.34
CA ASN A 47 -10.28 -8.73 25.60
C ASN A 47 -9.90 -8.25 24.20
N SER A 48 -9.70 -6.93 24.02
CA SER A 48 -9.22 -6.36 22.76
C SER A 48 -7.69 -6.34 22.64
N GLY A 49 -6.96 -6.35 23.78
CA GLY A 49 -5.50 -6.19 23.81
C GLY A 49 -5.01 -4.80 23.36
N LEU A 50 -5.91 -3.82 23.25
CA LEU A 50 -5.58 -2.50 22.74
C LEU A 50 -4.89 -1.62 23.81
N PRO A 51 -3.97 -0.71 23.42
CA PRO A 51 -3.30 0.19 24.36
C PRO A 51 -4.25 1.07 25.20
N VAL A 52 -5.48 1.29 24.72
CA VAL A 52 -6.53 2.04 25.43
C VAL A 52 -6.93 1.39 26.76
N LEU A 53 -6.66 0.09 26.96
CA LEU A 53 -6.93 -0.59 28.23
C LEU A 53 -6.14 0.01 29.39
N GLY A 54 -4.92 0.50 29.13
CA GLY A 54 -4.11 1.20 30.14
C GLY A 54 -4.70 2.55 30.59
N TRP A 55 -5.72 3.06 29.90
CA TRP A 55 -6.39 4.30 30.24
C TRP A 55 -7.69 4.07 31.02
N TRP A 56 -8.16 2.83 31.17
CA TRP A 56 -9.43 2.55 31.83
C TRP A 56 -9.36 2.87 33.33
N HIS A 57 -10.28 3.70 33.83
CA HIS A 57 -10.31 4.02 35.26
C HIS A 57 -11.14 2.98 36.03
N HIS A 58 -10.49 1.94 36.56
CA HIS A 58 -11.19 0.83 37.23
C HIS A 58 -12.01 1.25 38.47
N GLU A 59 -11.54 2.22 39.25
CA GLU A 59 -12.28 2.67 40.45
C GLU A 59 -13.48 3.57 40.13
N ALA A 60 -13.46 4.25 38.99
CA ALA A 60 -14.49 5.23 38.62
C ALA A 60 -15.56 4.62 37.70
N ASN A 61 -15.31 3.43 37.15
CA ASN A 61 -16.28 2.67 36.37
C ASN A 61 -16.69 1.41 37.12
N GLY A 62 -17.98 1.11 37.12
CA GLY A 62 -18.50 -0.12 37.72
C GLY A 62 -18.01 -1.38 36.99
N THR A 63 -17.98 -2.50 37.71
CA THR A 63 -17.64 -3.84 37.16
C THR A 63 -18.52 -4.20 35.96
N ALA A 64 -19.82 -3.91 36.02
CA ALA A 64 -20.75 -4.13 34.92
C ALA A 64 -20.36 -3.34 33.64
N GLN A 65 -19.81 -2.13 33.78
CA GLN A 65 -19.34 -1.35 32.63
C GLN A 65 -18.10 -2.02 32.00
N TRP A 66 -17.15 -2.49 32.82
CA TRP A 66 -15.97 -3.20 32.34
C TRP A 66 -16.31 -4.52 31.63
N GLU A 67 -17.25 -5.28 32.21
CA GLU A 67 -17.67 -6.59 31.70
C GLU A 67 -18.47 -6.49 30.38
N THR A 68 -19.17 -5.38 30.16
CA THR A 68 -20.10 -5.23 29.02
C THR A 68 -19.68 -4.19 27.98
N ALA A 69 -18.63 -3.40 28.23
CA ALA A 69 -18.13 -2.43 27.26
C ALA A 69 -17.63 -3.16 26.00
N THR A 70 -18.09 -2.71 24.84
CA THR A 70 -17.65 -3.21 23.53
C THR A 70 -16.69 -2.21 22.88
N VAL A 71 -15.83 -2.67 21.97
CA VAL A 71 -14.88 -1.80 21.25
C VAL A 71 -15.57 -0.70 20.42
N THR A 72 -16.84 -0.90 20.07
CA THR A 72 -17.68 0.07 19.35
C THR A 72 -18.63 0.86 20.26
N ALA A 73 -18.54 0.70 21.58
CA ALA A 73 -19.51 1.31 22.48
C ALA A 73 -19.45 2.85 22.41
N VAL A 74 -20.61 3.47 22.25
CA VAL A 74 -20.77 4.94 22.25
C VAL A 74 -21.05 5.51 23.63
N ARG A 75 -21.16 4.65 24.66
CA ARG A 75 -21.38 5.08 26.05
C ARG A 75 -20.12 5.77 26.58
N GLU A 76 -20.34 6.77 27.42
CA GLU A 76 -19.26 7.46 28.14
C GLU A 76 -18.86 6.68 29.39
N VAL A 77 -17.56 6.63 29.61
CA VAL A 77 -16.93 5.98 30.77
C VAL A 77 -15.77 6.86 31.25
N ALA A 78 -15.33 6.63 32.47
CA ALA A 78 -14.20 7.32 33.06
C ALA A 78 -12.86 6.76 32.54
N TRP A 79 -11.94 7.64 32.22
CA TRP A 79 -10.58 7.35 31.79
C TRP A 79 -9.59 8.05 32.71
N ARG A 80 -8.38 7.49 32.78
CA ARG A 80 -7.22 8.08 33.46
C ARG A 80 -6.07 8.13 32.46
N CYS A 81 -5.57 9.33 32.19
CA CYS A 81 -4.38 9.48 31.36
C CYS A 81 -3.16 8.85 32.06
N PRO A 82 -2.40 7.95 31.42
CA PRO A 82 -1.19 7.37 32.01
C PRO A 82 -0.05 8.39 32.12
N ASP A 83 -0.03 9.42 31.27
CA ASP A 83 1.07 10.38 31.22
C ASP A 83 0.97 11.46 32.30
N CYS A 84 -0.23 12.03 32.50
CA CYS A 84 -0.45 13.10 33.48
C CYS A 84 -1.40 12.75 34.62
N GLY A 85 -1.99 11.55 34.62
CA GLY A 85 -2.92 11.12 35.66
C GLY A 85 -4.32 11.74 35.58
N LEU A 86 -4.58 12.68 34.66
CA LEU A 86 -5.88 13.35 34.54
C LEU A 86 -7.01 12.34 34.39
N ARG A 87 -8.05 12.53 35.20
CA ARG A 87 -9.31 11.77 35.13
C ARG A 87 -10.30 12.55 34.26
N PHE A 88 -10.91 11.89 33.29
CA PHE A 88 -11.88 12.53 32.38
C PHE A 88 -12.88 11.50 31.85
N THR A 89 -14.02 11.95 31.35
CA THR A 89 -15.02 11.08 30.71
C THR A 89 -14.94 11.19 29.20
N ALA A 90 -15.06 10.06 28.51
CA ALA A 90 -15.12 10.00 27.06
C ALA A 90 -15.81 8.72 26.58
N ARG A 91 -16.31 8.74 25.35
CA ARG A 91 -16.88 7.56 24.71
C ARG A 91 -15.80 6.50 24.46
N VAL A 92 -16.13 5.23 24.71
CA VAL A 92 -15.23 4.11 24.41
C VAL A 92 -14.76 4.15 22.95
N SER A 93 -15.68 4.28 22.01
CA SER A 93 -15.33 4.39 20.59
C SER A 93 -14.38 5.56 20.31
N HIS A 94 -14.56 6.73 20.93
CA HIS A 94 -13.68 7.88 20.71
C HIS A 94 -12.25 7.58 21.18
N MET A 95 -12.09 7.00 22.37
CA MET A 95 -10.79 6.63 22.91
C MET A 95 -10.08 5.54 22.10
N LEU A 96 -10.79 4.73 21.32
CA LEU A 96 -10.17 3.79 20.37
C LEU A 96 -9.63 4.50 19.13
N HIS A 97 -10.41 5.40 18.52
CA HIS A 97 -10.06 6.03 17.25
C HIS A 97 -9.10 7.21 17.40
N ALA A 98 -9.23 7.98 18.49
CA ALA A 98 -8.51 9.22 18.73
C ALA A 98 -8.20 9.36 20.23
N ARG A 99 -7.38 8.44 20.76
CA ARG A 99 -6.92 8.50 22.16
C ARG A 99 -6.20 9.83 22.40
N GLN A 100 -6.81 10.73 23.17
CA GLN A 100 -6.27 12.05 23.45
C GLN A 100 -6.61 12.41 24.89
N CYS A 101 -5.60 12.83 25.64
CA CYS A 101 -5.82 13.45 26.95
C CYS A 101 -6.15 14.92 26.74
N PRO A 102 -7.27 15.45 27.27
CA PRO A 102 -7.64 16.86 27.13
C PRO A 102 -6.56 17.85 27.62
N ALA A 103 -5.77 17.47 28.63
CA ALA A 103 -4.68 18.30 29.14
C ALA A 103 -3.36 18.12 28.40
N CYS A 104 -3.02 16.91 27.94
CA CYS A 104 -1.75 16.68 27.24
C CYS A 104 -1.81 17.03 25.75
N GLU A 105 -2.97 16.88 25.11
CA GLU A 105 -3.10 17.09 23.67
C GLU A 105 -2.74 18.52 23.22
N PRO A 106 -3.12 19.60 23.93
CA PRO A 106 -2.68 20.94 23.57
C PRO A 106 -1.15 21.08 23.54
N ARG A 107 -0.47 20.50 24.53
CA ARG A 107 1.00 20.48 24.60
C ARG A 107 1.61 19.67 23.45
N HIS A 108 1.12 18.46 23.22
CA HIS A 108 1.59 17.63 22.10
C HIS A 108 1.34 18.27 20.74
N ARG A 109 0.21 18.98 20.59
CA ARG A 109 -0.08 19.74 19.38
C ARG A 109 0.92 20.88 19.20
N ALA A 110 1.16 21.68 20.23
CA ALA A 110 2.15 22.74 20.19
C ALA A 110 3.56 22.22 19.87
N GLU A 111 3.95 21.07 20.43
CA GLU A 111 5.23 20.40 20.11
C GLU A 111 5.33 19.98 18.63
N ARG A 112 4.25 19.42 18.06
CA ARG A 112 4.17 19.04 16.64
C ARG A 112 4.20 20.28 15.74
N ASP A 113 3.44 21.31 16.08
CA ASP A 113 3.36 22.56 15.32
C ASP A 113 4.71 23.28 15.33
N ALA A 114 5.38 23.38 16.49
CA ALA A 114 6.72 23.93 16.59
C ALA A 114 7.75 23.13 15.78
N THR A 115 7.61 21.80 15.72
CA THR A 115 8.46 20.95 14.89
C THR A 115 8.25 21.21 13.41
N LEU A 116 6.99 21.32 12.99
CA LEU A 116 6.66 21.66 11.61
C LEU A 116 7.20 23.04 11.24
N GLU A 117 7.08 24.03 12.12
CA GLU A 117 7.57 25.39 11.88
C GLU A 117 9.09 25.43 11.71
N ARG A 118 9.85 24.67 12.52
CA ARG A 118 11.29 24.52 12.30
C ARG A 118 11.58 23.92 10.92
N LEU A 119 10.90 22.84 10.55
CA LEU A 119 11.11 22.18 9.26
C LEU A 119 10.71 23.04 8.05
N ARG A 120 9.88 24.08 8.22
CA ARG A 120 9.55 25.02 7.12
C ARG A 120 10.75 25.87 6.69
N ILE A 121 11.68 26.11 7.61
CA ILE A 121 12.88 26.93 7.35
C ILE A 121 14.17 26.11 7.34
N THR A 122 14.11 24.79 7.58
CA THR A 122 15.26 23.89 7.46
C THR A 122 15.45 23.48 6.00
N PRO A 123 16.60 23.78 5.36
CA PRO A 123 16.96 23.26 4.06
C PRO A 123 17.13 21.73 4.07
N VAL A 124 16.86 21.08 2.95
CA VAL A 124 17.07 19.63 2.79
C VAL A 124 18.52 19.23 3.07
N ALA A 125 19.48 20.07 2.67
CA ALA A 125 20.91 19.83 2.88
C ALA A 125 21.34 19.74 4.36
N GLU A 126 20.52 20.23 5.29
CA GLU A 126 20.82 20.16 6.73
C GLU A 126 20.38 18.85 7.40
N LEU A 127 19.60 18.01 6.71
CA LEU A 127 19.14 16.72 7.22
C LEU A 127 19.87 15.58 6.49
N PRO A 128 20.82 14.87 7.15
CA PRO A 128 21.62 13.82 6.53
C PRO A 128 20.78 12.74 5.84
N GLU A 129 19.66 12.32 6.45
CA GLU A 129 18.78 11.29 5.88
C GLU A 129 18.10 11.71 4.57
N LEU A 130 17.88 13.02 4.37
CA LEU A 130 17.32 13.55 3.13
C LEU A 130 18.41 13.83 2.12
N LEU A 131 19.54 14.40 2.55
CA LEU A 131 20.67 14.70 1.70
C LEU A 131 21.27 13.42 1.09
N GLU A 132 21.44 12.36 1.88
CA GLU A 132 21.94 11.06 1.40
C GLU A 132 21.04 10.46 0.32
N ALA A 133 19.73 10.69 0.44
CA ALA A 133 18.74 10.21 -0.51
C ALA A 133 18.43 11.23 -1.62
N TRP A 134 19.05 12.42 -1.65
CA TRP A 134 18.71 13.46 -2.63
C TRP A 134 19.16 13.07 -4.04
N ALA A 135 18.27 13.22 -5.02
CA ALA A 135 18.54 12.90 -6.42
C ALA A 135 17.83 13.87 -7.37
N ASP A 136 17.48 15.06 -6.89
CA ASP A 136 16.88 16.11 -7.68
C ASP A 136 17.97 17.05 -8.22
N ASP A 137 17.68 17.69 -9.35
CA ASP A 137 18.62 18.61 -10.01
C ASP A 137 18.67 19.97 -9.29
N GLU A 138 17.65 20.29 -8.49
CA GLU A 138 17.62 21.49 -7.64
C GLU A 138 18.62 21.39 -6.47
N ASP A 139 19.27 22.51 -6.13
CA ASP A 139 20.21 22.56 -5.00
C ASP A 139 19.45 22.27 -3.68
N PRO A 140 19.82 21.21 -2.92
CA PRO A 140 19.15 20.88 -1.66
C PRO A 140 19.30 21.96 -0.58
N ARG A 141 20.17 22.97 -0.77
CA ARG A 141 20.28 24.14 0.11
C ARG A 141 19.17 25.17 -0.11
N THR A 142 18.50 25.16 -1.26
CA THR A 142 17.42 26.10 -1.59
C THR A 142 16.03 25.51 -1.41
N VAL A 143 15.94 24.19 -1.21
CA VAL A 143 14.68 23.47 -0.96
C VAL A 143 14.49 23.26 0.54
N PHE A 144 13.36 23.70 1.08
CA PHE A 144 13.02 23.54 2.50
C PHE A 144 12.18 22.29 2.77
N VAL A 145 12.43 21.64 3.90
CA VAL A 145 11.85 20.32 4.23
C VAL A 145 10.32 20.35 4.22
N ALA A 146 9.72 21.35 4.87
CA ALA A 146 8.27 21.57 4.90
C ALA A 146 7.83 22.84 4.16
N GLY A 147 8.58 23.27 3.14
CA GLY A 147 8.36 24.53 2.43
C GLY A 147 7.13 24.52 1.51
N ASP A 148 7.36 24.38 0.21
CA ASP A 148 6.35 24.50 -0.85
C ASP A 148 5.44 23.26 -1.00
N GLY A 149 5.73 22.18 -0.28
CA GLY A 149 5.06 20.88 -0.44
C GLY A 149 5.35 20.21 -1.80
N GLY A 150 6.28 20.77 -2.57
CA GLY A 150 6.65 20.30 -3.89
C GLY A 150 7.29 18.93 -3.85
N LEU A 151 7.06 18.16 -4.91
CA LEU A 151 7.65 16.83 -5.06
C LEU A 151 9.09 16.96 -5.57
N ARG A 152 9.99 16.16 -5.02
CA ARG A 152 11.42 16.13 -5.39
C ARG A 152 11.88 14.69 -5.59
N ARG A 153 12.89 14.50 -6.43
CA ARG A 153 13.46 13.20 -6.74
C ARG A 153 14.39 12.79 -5.60
N PHE A 154 14.12 11.63 -5.04
CA PHE A 154 15.04 10.96 -4.11
C PHE A 154 15.54 9.66 -4.75
N ARG A 155 16.67 9.14 -4.28
CA ARG A 155 17.18 7.80 -4.55
C ARG A 155 17.44 7.11 -3.21
N CYS A 156 16.62 6.13 -2.86
CA CYS A 156 16.81 5.41 -1.61
C CYS A 156 17.94 4.37 -1.71
N PRO A 157 18.45 3.81 -0.58
CA PRO A 157 19.54 2.82 -0.58
C PRO A 157 19.25 1.54 -1.38
N ARG A 158 17.98 1.22 -1.60
CA ARG A 158 17.55 0.09 -2.46
C ARG A 158 17.48 0.44 -3.95
N GLY A 159 17.92 1.64 -4.35
CA GLY A 159 17.93 2.12 -5.73
C GLY A 159 16.57 2.53 -6.27
N HIS A 160 15.54 2.68 -5.42
CA HIS A 160 14.25 3.22 -5.88
C HIS A 160 14.33 4.74 -5.98
N HIS A 161 13.66 5.32 -6.97
CA HIS A 161 13.68 6.76 -7.23
C HIS A 161 12.32 7.43 -6.94
N PRO A 162 11.89 7.56 -5.67
CA PRO A 162 10.58 8.12 -5.40
C PRO A 162 10.53 9.63 -5.65
N TRP A 163 9.43 10.08 -6.23
CA TRP A 163 9.10 11.49 -6.37
C TRP A 163 8.08 11.89 -5.31
N VAL A 164 8.56 12.48 -4.22
CA VAL A 164 7.79 12.79 -3.01
C VAL A 164 8.27 14.10 -2.40
N SER A 165 7.45 14.76 -1.58
CA SER A 165 7.93 15.94 -0.88
C SER A 165 8.99 15.56 0.17
N PRO A 166 9.96 16.45 0.45
CA PRO A 166 10.99 16.19 1.45
C PRO A 166 10.40 15.84 2.81
N LEU A 167 9.38 16.57 3.27
CA LEU A 167 8.66 16.28 4.52
C LEU A 167 8.11 14.86 4.55
N ARG A 168 7.53 14.38 3.45
CA ARG A 168 6.93 13.05 3.38
C ARG A 168 7.99 11.94 3.33
N TYR A 169 9.10 12.18 2.65
CA TYR A 169 10.24 11.26 2.66
C TYR A 169 10.86 11.18 4.05
N LEU A 170 11.03 12.31 4.73
CA LEU A 170 11.52 12.36 6.12
C LEU A 170 10.64 11.53 7.07
N HIS A 171 9.32 11.77 7.04
CA HIS A 171 8.39 11.13 7.96
C HIS A 171 8.19 9.64 7.70
N SER A 172 8.36 9.18 6.46
CA SER A 172 7.85 7.85 6.09
C SER A 172 8.74 7.07 5.11
N GLY A 173 9.86 7.64 4.69
CA GLY A 173 10.84 7.04 3.80
C GLY A 173 10.29 6.70 2.43
N CYS A 174 11.07 5.89 1.69
CA CYS A 174 10.74 5.46 0.34
C CYS A 174 9.39 4.70 0.27
N PRO A 175 8.40 5.16 -0.52
CA PRO A 175 7.09 4.51 -0.67
C PRO A 175 7.18 3.10 -1.27
N SER A 176 8.14 2.85 -2.16
CA SER A 176 8.37 1.52 -2.73
C SER A 176 8.88 0.54 -1.67
N CYS A 177 9.86 0.94 -0.86
CA CYS A 177 10.37 0.11 0.24
C CYS A 177 9.27 -0.22 1.26
N ARG A 178 8.43 0.77 1.59
CA ARG A 178 7.29 0.58 2.49
C ARG A 178 6.27 -0.39 1.91
N SER A 179 5.96 -0.26 0.62
CA SER A 179 5.02 -1.14 -0.07
C SER A 179 5.53 -2.60 -0.13
N LEU A 180 6.83 -2.79 -0.36
CA LEU A 180 7.46 -4.11 -0.32
C LEU A 180 7.39 -4.70 1.09
N LYS A 181 7.67 -3.90 2.13
CA LYS A 181 7.54 -4.34 3.53
C LYS A 181 6.11 -4.75 3.84
N THR A 182 5.12 -3.90 3.55
CA THR A 182 3.70 -4.22 3.76
C THR A 182 3.28 -5.48 3.00
N SER A 183 3.79 -5.70 1.78
CA SER A 183 3.51 -6.92 1.05
C SER A 183 4.12 -8.17 1.69
N ALA A 184 5.33 -8.07 2.25
CA ALA A 184 5.99 -9.15 2.96
C ALA A 184 5.25 -9.48 4.27
N ASP A 185 4.94 -8.47 5.08
CA ASP A 185 4.16 -8.62 6.33
C ASP A 185 2.79 -9.28 6.04
N ARG A 186 2.14 -8.90 4.93
CA ARG A 186 0.91 -9.54 4.48
C ARG A 186 1.11 -11.00 4.09
N GLN A 187 2.16 -11.31 3.32
CA GLN A 187 2.44 -12.69 2.89
C GLN A 187 2.74 -13.60 4.09
N GLU A 188 3.46 -13.08 5.07
CA GLU A 188 3.74 -13.77 6.33
C GLU A 188 2.46 -13.97 7.14
N ALA A 189 1.63 -12.94 7.29
CA ALA A 189 0.34 -13.05 7.96
C ALA A 189 -0.61 -14.02 7.24
N GLU A 190 -0.63 -14.03 5.91
CA GLU A 190 -1.42 -14.94 5.07
C GLU A 190 -0.94 -16.38 5.19
N ALA A 191 0.38 -16.60 5.17
CA ALA A 191 0.98 -17.91 5.42
C ALA A 191 0.68 -18.42 6.85
N ALA A 192 0.71 -17.54 7.85
CA ALA A 192 0.45 -17.87 9.24
C ALA A 192 -1.03 -18.11 9.56
N SER A 193 -1.95 -17.53 8.79
CA SER A 193 -3.39 -17.56 9.13
C SER A 193 -4.16 -18.76 8.59
N GLY A 194 -3.63 -19.49 7.60
CA GLY A 194 -4.21 -20.77 7.14
C GLY A 194 -5.67 -20.71 6.63
N VAL A 195 -6.27 -19.53 6.50
CA VAL A 195 -7.67 -19.32 6.10
C VAL A 195 -7.72 -18.35 4.92
N PRO A 196 -8.26 -18.73 3.76
CA PRO A 196 -8.35 -17.84 2.61
C PRO A 196 -9.28 -16.66 2.93
N PHE A 197 -8.74 -15.45 2.94
CA PHE A 197 -9.53 -14.23 3.07
C PHE A 197 -10.46 -14.08 1.85
N ARG A 198 -11.72 -13.70 2.06
CA ARG A 198 -12.75 -13.60 0.99
C ARG A 198 -12.78 -12.24 0.28
N LEU A 199 -11.76 -11.40 0.51
CA LEU A 199 -11.56 -10.07 -0.08
C LEU A 199 -10.39 -10.11 -1.06
N SER A 200 -10.35 -9.15 -2.00
CA SER A 200 -9.17 -9.02 -2.86
C SER A 200 -7.93 -8.67 -2.02
N PRO A 201 -6.72 -9.12 -2.41
CA PRO A 201 -5.50 -8.85 -1.66
C PRO A 201 -5.20 -7.36 -1.47
N GLU A 202 -5.65 -6.50 -2.38
CA GLU A 202 -5.50 -5.05 -2.27
C GLU A 202 -6.38 -4.46 -1.18
N ILE A 203 -7.66 -4.84 -1.15
CA ILE A 203 -8.63 -4.38 -0.13
C ILE A 203 -8.22 -4.93 1.23
N ALA A 204 -7.81 -6.21 1.31
CA ALA A 204 -7.36 -6.83 2.54
C ALA A 204 -6.12 -6.12 3.13
N ALA A 205 -5.19 -5.66 2.29
CA ALA A 205 -4.01 -4.92 2.71
C ALA A 205 -4.30 -3.54 3.33
N GLN A 206 -5.55 -3.07 3.23
CA GLN A 206 -6.00 -1.81 3.80
C GLN A 206 -6.78 -2.01 5.10
N TRP A 207 -6.82 -3.23 5.63
CA TRP A 207 -7.44 -3.47 6.93
C TRP A 207 -6.74 -2.63 8.00
N HIS A 208 -7.51 -1.84 8.75
CA HIS A 208 -6.89 -1.03 9.80
C HIS A 208 -6.29 -1.95 10.88
N PRO A 209 -5.02 -1.76 11.29
CA PRO A 209 -4.32 -2.68 12.18
C PRO A 209 -4.96 -2.82 13.57
N THR A 210 -5.49 -1.74 14.14
CA THR A 210 -5.99 -1.73 15.54
C THR A 210 -7.48 -1.40 15.72
N LEU A 211 -8.13 -0.73 14.76
CA LEU A 211 -9.49 -0.19 14.96
C LEU A 211 -10.62 -1.19 14.66
N ASN A 212 -10.28 -2.38 14.17
CA ASN A 212 -11.25 -3.45 13.88
C ASN A 212 -11.40 -4.47 15.00
N GLY A 213 -10.63 -4.35 16.08
CA GLY A 213 -10.69 -5.28 17.21
C GLY A 213 -10.43 -6.74 16.81
N ARG A 214 -11.29 -7.66 17.26
CA ARG A 214 -11.36 -9.10 17.00
C ARG A 214 -12.00 -9.42 15.66
N LEU A 215 -12.46 -8.41 14.91
CA LEU A 215 -12.88 -8.64 13.54
C LEU A 215 -11.65 -9.03 12.72
N SER A 216 -11.66 -10.26 12.23
CA SER A 216 -10.63 -10.77 11.34
C SER A 216 -11.11 -10.69 9.90
N LEU A 217 -10.19 -10.41 8.97
CA LEU A 217 -10.41 -10.50 7.53
C LEU A 217 -11.04 -11.85 7.11
N ALA A 218 -10.70 -12.94 7.82
CA ALA A 218 -11.21 -14.29 7.53
C ALA A 218 -12.73 -14.43 7.69
N LYS A 219 -13.34 -13.55 8.48
CA LYS A 219 -14.78 -13.57 8.80
C LYS A 219 -15.57 -12.53 8.00
N ILE A 220 -14.93 -11.84 7.06
CA ILE A 220 -15.54 -10.79 6.23
C ILE A 220 -15.54 -11.22 4.77
N SER A 221 -16.73 -11.25 4.17
CA SER A 221 -16.90 -11.42 2.73
C SER A 221 -16.92 -10.08 2.00
N HIS A 222 -16.60 -10.10 0.70
CA HIS A 222 -16.71 -8.94 -0.18
C HIS A 222 -18.13 -8.34 -0.24
N GLY A 223 -19.18 -9.13 0.01
CA GLY A 223 -20.57 -8.65 0.05
C GLY A 223 -21.04 -8.14 1.41
N SER A 224 -20.16 -8.09 2.42
CA SER A 224 -20.52 -7.66 3.77
C SER A 224 -20.92 -6.19 3.80
N ARG A 225 -22.07 -5.89 4.40
CA ARG A 225 -22.54 -4.52 4.71
C ARG A 225 -22.08 -4.03 6.09
N ARG A 226 -21.20 -4.78 6.76
CA ARG A 226 -20.66 -4.37 8.06
C ARG A 226 -19.62 -3.29 7.85
N THR A 227 -19.84 -2.13 8.47
CA THR A 227 -18.86 -1.04 8.50
C THR A 227 -17.62 -1.48 9.29
N VAL A 228 -16.46 -1.32 8.68
CA VAL A 228 -15.15 -1.64 9.26
C VAL A 228 -14.18 -0.51 8.95
N TRP A 229 -13.09 -0.45 9.72
CA TRP A 229 -12.04 0.53 9.52
C TRP A 229 -11.03 0.07 8.47
N TRP A 230 -10.71 0.99 7.59
CA TRP A 230 -9.66 0.85 6.60
C TRP A 230 -8.57 1.88 6.85
N GLN A 231 -7.37 1.57 6.42
CA GLN A 231 -6.25 2.49 6.37
C GLN A 231 -5.50 2.29 5.07
N ASP A 232 -5.21 3.38 4.36
CA ASP A 232 -4.38 3.31 3.18
C ASP A 232 -2.91 3.18 3.60
N PRO A 233 -2.20 2.11 3.23
CA PRO A 233 -0.81 1.94 3.67
C PRO A 233 0.17 2.93 3.03
N GLY A 234 -0.23 3.61 1.94
CA GLY A 234 0.61 4.57 1.23
C GLY A 234 0.55 5.98 1.83
N CYS A 235 -0.63 6.46 2.19
CA CYS A 235 -0.83 7.80 2.76
C CYS A 235 -1.24 7.82 4.25
N GLY A 236 -1.61 6.68 4.83
CA GLY A 236 -1.98 6.56 6.25
C GLY A 236 -3.40 7.01 6.59
N HIS A 237 -4.15 7.57 5.62
CA HIS A 237 -5.53 7.98 5.84
C HIS A 237 -6.39 6.79 6.28
N ALA A 238 -7.10 6.97 7.38
CA ALA A 238 -8.05 5.99 7.90
C ALA A 238 -9.48 6.43 7.61
N TRP A 239 -10.36 5.49 7.25
CA TRP A 239 -11.77 5.76 7.01
C TRP A 239 -12.63 4.55 7.34
N GLN A 240 -13.93 4.78 7.50
CA GLN A 240 -14.92 3.73 7.68
C GLN A 240 -15.66 3.49 6.38
N ASP A 241 -15.79 2.22 5.99
CA ASP A 241 -16.64 1.83 4.86
C ASP A 241 -17.02 0.35 4.98
N THR A 242 -18.04 -0.08 4.25
CA THR A 242 -18.41 -1.49 4.17
C THR A 242 -17.64 -2.20 3.04
N PRO A 243 -17.23 -3.46 3.22
CA PRO A 243 -16.61 -4.24 2.13
C PRO A 243 -17.43 -4.27 0.84
N ALA A 244 -18.76 -4.27 0.93
CA ALA A 244 -19.67 -4.26 -0.21
C ALA A 244 -19.59 -2.97 -1.04
N GLU A 245 -19.53 -1.80 -0.38
CA GLU A 245 -19.43 -0.51 -1.07
C GLU A 245 -18.07 -0.32 -1.73
N ARG A 246 -16.99 -0.86 -1.12
CA ARG A 246 -15.65 -0.85 -1.72
C ARG A 246 -15.53 -1.62 -3.04
N GLN A 247 -16.49 -2.50 -3.34
CA GLN A 247 -16.56 -3.22 -4.62
C GLN A 247 -17.37 -2.47 -5.69
N LYS A 248 -18.05 -1.38 -5.34
CA LYS A 248 -18.93 -0.62 -6.23
C LYS A 248 -18.29 0.68 -6.69
N GLY A 249 -18.92 1.30 -7.70
CA GLY A 249 -18.54 2.61 -8.22
C GLY A 249 -17.11 2.68 -8.74
N GLN A 250 -16.43 3.78 -8.47
CA GLN A 250 -15.04 4.01 -8.91
C GLN A 250 -14.02 3.11 -8.19
N ARG A 251 -14.44 2.42 -7.10
CA ARG A 251 -13.63 1.54 -6.27
C ARG A 251 -12.36 2.25 -5.79
N LEU A 252 -12.55 3.31 -5.00
CA LEU A 252 -11.44 4.09 -4.46
C LEU A 252 -10.58 3.22 -3.53
N ARG A 253 -9.27 3.31 -3.75
CA ARG A 253 -8.27 2.78 -2.83
C ARG A 253 -8.17 3.69 -1.63
N CYS A 254 -8.12 5.01 -1.83
CA CYS A 254 -8.15 6.00 -0.75
C CYS A 254 -9.14 7.10 -1.11
N PRO A 255 -10.15 7.40 -0.26
CA PRO A 255 -11.14 8.43 -0.54
C PRO A 255 -10.56 9.84 -0.50
N VAL A 256 -9.47 10.05 0.26
CA VAL A 256 -8.82 11.37 0.38
C VAL A 256 -7.85 11.64 -0.75
N CYS A 257 -7.05 10.62 -1.14
CA CYS A 257 -6.09 10.79 -2.23
C CYS A 257 -6.72 10.56 -3.61
N HIS A 258 -7.99 10.16 -3.69
CA HIS A 258 -8.69 9.79 -4.92
C HIS A 258 -8.00 8.68 -5.77
N THR A 259 -7.03 7.98 -5.21
CA THR A 259 -6.42 6.78 -5.82
C THR A 259 -7.43 5.65 -5.93
N ILE A 260 -7.27 4.79 -6.93
CA ILE A 260 -8.23 3.72 -7.25
C ILE A 260 -7.65 2.33 -6.96
N LEU A 261 -8.54 1.39 -6.66
CA LEU A 261 -8.23 -0.04 -6.62
C LEU A 261 -8.02 -0.56 -8.05
N ASP A 262 -7.22 -1.61 -8.17
CA ASP A 262 -6.76 -2.18 -9.44
C ASP A 262 -6.05 -1.17 -10.35
N SER A 263 -5.28 -0.27 -9.74
CA SER A 263 -4.48 0.71 -10.47
C SER A 263 -3.33 0.08 -11.26
N LEU A 264 -2.77 0.82 -12.22
CA LEU A 264 -1.54 0.46 -12.92
C LEU A 264 -0.41 0.17 -11.93
N ALA A 265 -0.24 1.04 -10.94
CA ALA A 265 0.77 0.89 -9.90
C ALA A 265 0.62 -0.42 -9.09
N PHE A 266 -0.61 -0.85 -8.83
CA PHE A 266 -0.86 -2.07 -8.07
C PHE A 266 -0.57 -3.34 -8.87
N HIS A 267 -1.07 -3.43 -10.12
CA HIS A 267 -0.97 -4.66 -10.92
C HIS A 267 0.31 -4.74 -11.76
N PHE A 268 0.85 -3.61 -12.18
CA PHE A 268 1.97 -3.51 -13.12
C PHE A 268 3.06 -2.56 -12.58
N PRO A 269 3.73 -2.93 -11.46
CA PRO A 269 4.71 -2.05 -10.81
C PRO A 269 5.91 -1.69 -11.69
N ARG A 270 6.28 -2.56 -12.65
CA ARG A 270 7.35 -2.26 -13.61
C ARG A 270 6.93 -1.16 -14.59
N PRO A 271 5.83 -1.29 -15.36
CA PRO A 271 5.29 -0.17 -16.12
C PRO A 271 5.06 1.09 -15.29
N ALA A 272 4.50 0.97 -14.07
CA ALA A 272 4.26 2.12 -13.22
C ALA A 272 5.55 2.87 -12.81
N ALA A 273 6.69 2.18 -12.72
CA ALA A 273 7.98 2.81 -12.48
C ALA A 273 8.51 3.61 -13.69
N GLU A 274 8.03 3.29 -14.89
CA GLU A 274 8.34 4.03 -16.13
C GLU A 274 7.30 5.13 -16.40
N TRP A 275 6.34 5.35 -15.51
CA TRP A 275 5.33 6.39 -15.66
C TRP A 275 5.96 7.78 -15.50
N SER A 276 5.86 8.61 -16.54
CA SER A 276 6.49 9.93 -16.52
C SER A 276 5.82 10.88 -15.51
N PRO A 277 6.59 11.71 -14.79
CA PRO A 277 6.06 12.71 -13.88
C PRO A 277 5.30 13.85 -14.59
N VAL A 278 5.52 14.05 -15.90
CA VAL A 278 4.79 15.08 -16.68
C VAL A 278 3.32 14.72 -16.92
N ASN A 279 2.93 13.48 -16.62
CA ASN A 279 1.53 13.06 -16.70
C ASN A 279 0.71 13.72 -15.58
N GLN A 280 -0.50 14.19 -15.93
CA GLN A 280 -1.39 14.92 -15.01
C GLN A 280 -1.89 14.08 -13.84
N VAL A 281 -1.80 12.75 -13.92
CA VAL A 281 -2.23 11.83 -12.88
C VAL A 281 -1.15 10.79 -12.60
N SER A 282 -1.12 10.32 -11.35
CA SER A 282 -0.18 9.26 -10.94
C SER A 282 -0.66 7.87 -11.41
N PRO A 283 0.24 6.87 -11.46
CA PRO A 283 -0.14 5.51 -11.85
C PRO A 283 -1.08 4.81 -10.85
N TRP A 284 -1.36 5.44 -9.70
CA TRP A 284 -2.37 5.00 -8.72
C TRP A 284 -3.80 5.48 -9.06
N HIS A 285 -3.96 6.37 -10.04
CA HIS A 285 -5.25 6.95 -10.43
C HIS A 285 -5.82 6.34 -11.72
N VAL A 286 -5.05 5.49 -12.41
CA VAL A 286 -5.43 4.91 -13.71
C VAL A 286 -5.43 3.39 -13.65
N ARG A 287 -6.36 2.76 -14.37
CA ARG A 287 -6.36 1.29 -14.54
C ARG A 287 -5.41 0.90 -15.69
N PRO A 288 -4.81 -0.29 -15.67
CA PRO A 288 -3.84 -0.74 -16.67
C PRO A 288 -4.32 -0.70 -18.13
N THR A 289 -5.63 -0.79 -18.35
CA THR A 289 -6.24 -0.76 -19.69
C THR A 289 -7.28 0.35 -19.82
N ALA A 290 -7.23 1.37 -18.94
CA ALA A 290 -8.13 2.51 -19.04
C ALA A 290 -7.82 3.33 -20.30
N GLN A 291 -8.88 3.90 -20.88
CA GLN A 291 -8.73 5.01 -21.82
C GLN A 291 -8.54 6.29 -21.01
N THR A 292 -7.47 7.01 -21.28
CA THR A 292 -7.16 8.32 -20.68
C THR A 292 -7.48 9.43 -21.66
N LEU A 293 -7.78 10.63 -21.16
CA LEU A 293 -8.02 11.82 -22.00
C LEU A 293 -6.75 12.36 -22.67
N PHE A 294 -5.59 11.85 -22.28
CA PHE A 294 -4.27 12.17 -22.83
C PHE A 294 -3.52 10.88 -23.13
N VAL A 295 -2.49 10.93 -23.99
CA VAL A 295 -1.58 9.80 -24.21
C VAL A 295 -0.47 9.87 -23.15
N PRO A 296 -0.33 8.88 -22.27
CA PRO A 296 0.68 8.94 -21.22
C PRO A 296 2.10 8.96 -21.77
N ALA A 297 2.93 9.81 -21.18
CA ALA A 297 4.37 9.82 -21.35
C ALA A 297 5.04 8.81 -20.42
N TRP A 298 6.16 8.23 -20.88
CA TRP A 298 6.94 7.22 -20.17
C TRP A 298 8.42 7.59 -20.22
N VAL A 299 9.16 7.17 -19.20
CA VAL A 299 10.61 7.34 -19.07
C VAL A 299 11.22 5.97 -18.90
N CYS A 300 12.30 5.67 -19.64
CA CYS A 300 12.87 4.33 -19.60
C CYS A 300 13.50 4.05 -18.25
N SER A 301 13.26 2.84 -17.74
CA SER A 301 13.86 2.37 -16.48
C SER A 301 15.37 2.14 -16.57
N SER A 302 15.93 2.06 -17.79
CA SER A 302 17.37 1.83 -18.02
C SER A 302 18.13 3.10 -18.40
N ASP A 303 17.44 4.09 -18.96
CA ASP A 303 18.05 5.34 -19.43
C ASP A 303 17.01 6.46 -19.35
N PRO A 304 17.14 7.42 -18.42
CA PRO A 304 16.16 8.48 -18.25
C PRO A 304 16.04 9.43 -19.45
N GLU A 305 17.03 9.47 -20.34
CA GLU A 305 16.97 10.26 -21.58
C GLU A 305 15.96 9.68 -22.57
N HIS A 306 15.72 8.37 -22.52
CA HIS A 306 14.72 7.73 -23.36
C HIS A 306 13.32 8.03 -22.84
N THR A 307 12.61 8.93 -23.51
CA THR A 307 11.23 9.28 -23.22
C THR A 307 10.33 9.02 -24.43
N TRP A 308 9.13 8.49 -24.21
CA TRP A 308 8.19 8.23 -25.29
C TRP A 308 6.73 8.30 -24.81
N GLN A 309 5.81 8.45 -25.76
CA GLN A 309 4.37 8.39 -25.48
C GLN A 309 3.79 7.05 -25.92
N ALA A 310 2.94 6.45 -25.07
CA ALA A 310 2.25 5.21 -25.41
C ALA A 310 0.97 5.04 -24.58
N PRO A 311 -0.08 4.42 -25.14
CA PRO A 311 -1.30 4.12 -24.39
C PRO A 311 -1.04 3.04 -23.32
N LEU A 312 -1.74 3.16 -22.19
CA LEU A 312 -1.72 2.22 -21.06
C LEU A 312 -1.86 0.76 -21.50
N ALA A 313 -2.80 0.45 -22.40
CA ALA A 313 -3.04 -0.91 -22.87
C ALA A 313 -1.81 -1.53 -23.55
N SER A 314 -1.08 -0.76 -24.38
CA SER A 314 0.14 -1.25 -25.03
C SER A 314 1.22 -1.60 -24.01
N ARG A 315 1.35 -0.78 -22.97
CA ARG A 315 2.34 -0.93 -21.90
C ARG A 315 2.01 -2.10 -20.97
N SER A 316 0.74 -2.26 -20.63
CA SER A 316 0.23 -3.41 -19.86
C SER A 316 0.36 -4.73 -20.63
N ASN A 317 0.37 -4.69 -21.96
CA ASN A 317 0.61 -5.84 -22.83
C ASN A 317 2.10 -6.16 -23.06
N GLY A 318 3.02 -5.44 -22.40
CA GLY A 318 4.44 -5.76 -22.39
C GLY A 318 5.30 -5.02 -23.41
N SER A 319 4.75 -4.02 -24.12
CA SER A 319 5.58 -3.10 -24.92
C SER A 319 6.57 -2.38 -24.01
N GLY A 320 7.84 -2.34 -24.42
CA GLY A 320 8.96 -1.70 -23.70
C GLY A 320 9.39 -0.38 -24.34
N CYS A 321 10.49 0.20 -23.85
CA CYS A 321 11.12 1.38 -24.46
C CYS A 321 11.48 1.08 -25.93
N PRO A 322 11.04 1.91 -26.89
CA PRO A 322 11.35 1.73 -28.32
C PRO A 322 12.86 1.74 -28.60
N GLU A 323 13.59 2.68 -28.00
CA GLU A 323 15.03 2.85 -28.23
C GLU A 323 15.84 1.65 -27.71
N CYS A 324 15.50 1.13 -26.52
CA CYS A 324 16.13 -0.08 -26.00
C CYS A 324 15.75 -1.35 -26.80
N ARG A 325 14.58 -1.34 -27.45
CA ARG A 325 14.15 -2.45 -28.32
C ARG A 325 14.93 -2.46 -29.61
N GLU A 326 15.16 -1.30 -30.22
CA GLU A 326 15.93 -1.13 -31.45
C GLU A 326 17.43 -1.39 -31.25
N ARG A 327 18.01 -0.91 -30.13
CA ARG A 327 19.44 -1.10 -29.82
C ARG A 327 19.80 -2.50 -29.29
N GLY A 328 18.80 -3.34 -28.97
CA GLY A 328 19.00 -4.73 -28.59
C GLY A 328 19.45 -4.96 -27.13
N LYS A 329 18.48 -5.42 -26.31
CA LYS A 329 18.57 -5.91 -24.91
C LYS A 329 18.79 -4.82 -23.84
N SER A 330 17.93 -4.84 -22.82
CA SER A 330 18.03 -3.98 -21.63
C SER A 330 19.34 -4.20 -20.87
N GLN A 331 19.83 -3.17 -20.17
CA GLN A 331 21.02 -3.26 -19.30
C GLN A 331 20.95 -4.46 -18.33
N VAL A 332 19.76 -4.79 -17.82
CA VAL A 332 19.54 -5.96 -16.96
C VAL A 332 19.85 -7.27 -17.69
N LYS A 333 19.46 -7.39 -18.96
CA LYS A 333 19.74 -8.57 -19.77
C LYS A 333 21.22 -8.63 -20.18
N LEU A 334 21.88 -7.48 -20.36
CA LEU A 334 23.32 -7.40 -20.59
C LEU A 334 24.12 -7.74 -19.32
N ALA A 335 23.70 -7.26 -18.15
CA ALA A 335 24.30 -7.57 -16.86
C ALA A 335 24.14 -9.04 -16.50
N HIS A 336 22.94 -9.61 -16.70
CA HIS A 336 22.73 -11.05 -16.52
C HIS A 336 23.52 -11.89 -17.54
N HIS A 337 23.65 -11.42 -18.78
CA HIS A 337 24.46 -12.10 -19.78
C HIS A 337 25.96 -12.04 -19.45
N ALA A 338 26.48 -10.88 -19.05
CA ALA A 338 27.87 -10.71 -18.63
C ALA A 338 28.19 -11.57 -17.40
N ALA A 339 27.30 -11.56 -16.41
CA ALA A 339 27.43 -12.42 -15.23
C ALA A 339 27.37 -13.91 -15.61
N ALA A 340 26.49 -14.30 -16.52
CA ALA A 340 26.39 -15.68 -17.00
C ALA A 340 27.60 -16.11 -17.84
N GLN A 341 28.16 -15.21 -18.66
CA GLN A 341 29.40 -15.49 -19.42
C GLN A 341 30.59 -15.65 -18.48
N HIS A 342 30.69 -14.84 -17.42
CA HIS A 342 31.76 -14.97 -16.45
C HIS A 342 31.73 -16.31 -15.71
N VAL A 343 30.53 -16.79 -15.34
CA VAL A 343 30.36 -18.03 -14.57
C VAL A 343 30.34 -19.28 -15.46
N PHE A 344 29.79 -19.20 -16.67
CA PHE A 344 29.54 -20.38 -17.54
C PHE A 344 30.28 -20.34 -18.87
N GLY A 345 31.12 -19.33 -19.12
CA GLY A 345 31.86 -19.17 -20.37
C GLY A 345 30.96 -18.77 -21.54
N THR A 346 30.59 -19.73 -22.39
CA THR A 346 29.83 -19.50 -23.62
C THR A 346 28.32 -19.48 -23.38
N ALA A 347 27.86 -18.58 -22.49
CA ALA A 347 26.43 -18.42 -22.22
C ALA A 347 25.74 -17.65 -23.35
N THR A 348 24.68 -18.22 -23.93
CA THR A 348 23.89 -17.59 -25.01
C THR A 348 22.40 -17.58 -24.63
N SER A 349 21.70 -16.47 -24.95
CA SER A 349 20.27 -16.31 -24.63
C SER A 349 19.42 -17.38 -25.32
N GLY A 350 18.63 -18.13 -24.55
CA GLY A 350 17.68 -19.13 -25.05
C GLY A 350 18.21 -20.58 -25.06
N LEU A 351 19.48 -20.79 -24.72
CA LEU A 351 20.07 -22.12 -24.54
C LEU A 351 20.07 -22.52 -23.07
N THR A 352 19.54 -23.71 -22.78
CA THR A 352 19.57 -24.29 -21.43
C THR A 352 20.99 -24.75 -21.10
N VAL A 353 21.65 -24.08 -20.15
CA VAL A 353 22.98 -24.48 -19.68
C VAL A 353 22.82 -25.51 -18.55
N ARG A 354 23.38 -26.71 -18.75
CA ARG A 354 23.50 -27.73 -17.69
C ARG A 354 24.88 -27.62 -17.04
N HIS A 355 24.94 -27.20 -15.79
CA HIS A 355 26.18 -27.03 -15.04
C HIS A 355 26.07 -27.68 -13.65
N LYS A 356 27.16 -28.29 -13.17
CA LYS A 356 27.18 -29.09 -11.92
C LYS A 356 26.82 -28.29 -10.66
N ALA A 357 26.97 -26.97 -10.71
CA ALA A 357 26.57 -26.05 -9.63
C ALA A 357 25.05 -25.94 -9.44
N PHE A 358 24.26 -26.30 -10.46
CA PHE A 358 22.80 -26.38 -10.35
C PHE A 358 22.38 -27.82 -10.03
N ALA A 359 22.52 -28.21 -8.77
CA ALA A 359 21.86 -29.42 -8.30
C ALA A 359 20.35 -29.18 -8.23
N PRO A 360 19.50 -30.10 -8.73
CA PRO A 360 18.06 -30.00 -8.49
C PRO A 360 17.83 -30.08 -6.98
N ARG A 361 16.98 -29.18 -6.45
CA ARG A 361 16.50 -29.31 -5.07
C ARG A 361 15.76 -30.64 -4.97
N SER A 362 16.34 -31.58 -4.23
CA SER A 362 15.65 -32.79 -3.78
C SER A 362 14.43 -32.39 -2.96
N TYR A 363 13.28 -32.92 -3.34
CA TYR A 363 11.96 -32.60 -2.80
C TYR A 363 11.77 -33.08 -1.36
#